data_AF-A0A072PTF7-F1
#
_entry.id   AF-A0A072PTF7-F1
#
_cell.length_a   1.000
_cell.length_b   1.000
_cell.length_c   1.000
_cell.angle_alpha   90.00
_cell.angle_beta   90.00
_cell.angle_gamma   90.00
#
_symmetry.space_group_name_H-M   'P 1'
#
loop_
_entity.id
_entity.type
_entity.pdbx_description
1 polymer ?
#
loop_
_entity_poly.entity_id
_entity_poly.type
_entity_poly.pdbx_seq_one_letter_code
_entity_poly.pdbx_strand_id
1 'polypeptide(L)'
;MGDSRQHESYQNANGEFVRKASSFRDTISKAPEAKFAPEKDRYALYVNYGCPWAHRTILTRSLKSLEPVIQLITTDIELSDNGWLFTGRNGSLRAEPLYGFTNMRQLYEKADPNYTGRYTVPVLWDKRTHTIVNNESSEIIRILYSSFDEFLEPDQREINKAGGGFYPAHLREEIDTMNEWVYNTVNNGVYKCGFAKTQEAYDANVYPLFKSLDRLETHLANPAHQPYLFGGHITEADIRLYTTLARFDVAYHNIFKCNLKSIRHDYPRLSKWLRNLYWDESDRTNGGAFKKSTYFEIYKYGYVKAQAREVLGTPDVPLIIPRGPVPDIQPLTDEEEAELISGTTRKLNGLALDNSARSVVGSPTSNNPFSAGAGGGMGALFGADIDSPADETGSVTTGLGSTTGSPSTKGRIDEDDGETGFDENGEFHPRRMIKRRTTYSDANAKWYKAAKKAAKKEGAPPIHLAL
;
A
#
# COMPACT_ATOMS: atom_id res chain seq x y z
N MET A 1 -32.20 -17.99 5.90
CA MET A 1 -32.63 -16.70 5.31
C MET A 1 -31.52 -16.26 4.38
N GLY A 2 -31.81 -15.97 3.11
CA GLY A 2 -30.79 -15.46 2.19
C GLY A 2 -30.49 -13.99 2.50
N ASP A 3 -29.22 -13.58 2.36
CA ASP A 3 -28.81 -12.17 2.48
C ASP A 3 -29.45 -11.41 1.30
N SER A 4 -30.42 -10.54 1.57
CA SER A 4 -31.25 -9.86 0.57
C SER A 4 -30.62 -8.57 0.03
N ARG A 5 -29.36 -8.28 0.40
CA ARG A 5 -28.65 -7.09 -0.06
C ARG A 5 -28.09 -7.35 -1.47
N GLN A 6 -28.39 -6.45 -2.40
CA GLN A 6 -27.95 -6.57 -3.78
C GLN A 6 -26.41 -6.59 -3.87
N HIS A 7 -25.86 -7.47 -4.71
CA HIS A 7 -24.48 -7.34 -5.16
C HIS A 7 -24.35 -6.06 -6.00
N GLU A 8 -23.87 -4.98 -5.38
CA GLU A 8 -23.66 -3.72 -6.07
C GLU A 8 -22.55 -3.85 -7.11
N SER A 9 -22.88 -3.56 -8.37
CA SER A 9 -21.91 -3.51 -9.46
C SER A 9 -20.83 -2.45 -9.19
N TYR A 10 -19.59 -2.75 -9.54
CA TYR A 10 -18.46 -1.82 -9.44
C TYR A 10 -18.37 -0.83 -10.61
N GLN A 11 -19.24 -0.98 -11.61
CA GLN A 11 -19.31 -0.10 -12.78
C GLN A 11 -20.66 0.62 -12.82
N ASN A 12 -20.65 1.85 -13.33
CA ASN A 12 -21.87 2.56 -13.71
C ASN A 12 -22.43 1.99 -15.04
N ALA A 13 -23.55 2.56 -15.51
CA ALA A 13 -24.20 2.14 -16.75
C ALA A 13 -23.32 2.25 -18.01
N ASN A 14 -22.27 3.08 -17.97
CA ASN A 14 -21.34 3.29 -19.09
C ASN A 14 -20.16 2.29 -19.09
N GLY A 15 -20.10 1.39 -18.10
CA GLY A 15 -18.98 0.47 -17.91
C GLY A 15 -17.76 1.10 -17.23
N GLU A 16 -17.87 2.35 -16.77
CA GLU A 16 -16.83 3.05 -16.03
C GLU A 16 -16.76 2.55 -14.59
N PHE A 17 -15.55 2.27 -14.13
CA PHE A 17 -15.30 1.84 -12.76
C PHE A 17 -15.57 2.98 -11.76
N VAL A 18 -16.64 2.81 -10.98
CA VAL A 18 -17.11 3.77 -9.98
C VAL A 18 -16.88 3.21 -8.57
N ARG A 19 -16.36 4.08 -7.74
CA ARG A 19 -15.47 3.76 -6.63
C ARG A 19 -16.14 4.55 -5.46
N LYS A 20 -16.59 3.90 -4.37
CA LYS A 20 -17.35 4.53 -3.24
C LYS A 20 -16.45 5.07 -2.10
N ALA A 21 -16.84 6.15 -1.42
CA ALA A 21 -16.08 6.75 -0.31
C ALA A 21 -16.02 5.91 0.99
N SER A 22 -15.01 6.15 1.83
CA SER A 22 -14.86 5.60 3.18
C SER A 22 -15.75 6.31 4.21
N SER A 23 -16.26 5.55 5.19
CA SER A 23 -17.31 5.97 6.12
C SER A 23 -16.82 6.34 7.52
N PHE A 24 -15.71 5.75 7.98
CA PHE A 24 -15.14 6.03 9.30
C PHE A 24 -13.97 6.99 9.12
N ARG A 25 -14.12 8.20 9.66
CA ARG A 25 -13.26 9.37 9.41
C ARG A 25 -12.85 10.10 10.69
N ASP A 26 -12.96 9.44 11.85
CA ASP A 26 -12.44 10.03 13.09
C ASP A 26 -10.91 10.08 13.07
N THR A 27 -10.33 10.90 13.95
CA THR A 27 -8.88 11.08 14.10
C THR A 27 -8.41 10.79 15.52
N ILE A 28 -7.10 10.58 15.69
CA ILE A 28 -6.46 10.42 17.02
C ILE A 28 -5.74 11.72 17.37
N SER A 29 -6.15 12.35 18.46
CA SER A 29 -5.68 13.69 18.87
C SER A 29 -5.27 13.72 20.35
N LYS A 30 -4.39 14.66 20.69
CA LYS A 30 -3.95 14.93 22.07
C LYS A 30 -4.81 15.98 22.79
N ALA A 31 -5.84 16.51 22.12
CA ALA A 31 -6.76 17.45 22.72
C ALA A 31 -7.48 16.81 23.93
N PRO A 32 -7.72 17.55 25.04
CA PRO A 32 -8.34 16.99 26.25
C PRO A 32 -9.69 16.30 26.02
N GLU A 33 -10.45 16.79 25.03
CA GLU A 33 -11.77 16.32 24.61
C GLU A 33 -11.72 15.27 23.48
N ALA A 34 -10.55 14.81 23.05
CA ALA A 34 -10.41 13.87 21.94
C ALA A 34 -11.04 12.50 22.26
N LYS A 35 -12.05 12.12 21.46
CA LYS A 35 -12.69 10.79 21.45
C LYS A 35 -11.68 9.64 21.40
N PHE A 36 -10.60 9.83 20.64
CA PHE A 36 -9.48 8.90 20.52
C PHE A 36 -8.17 9.60 20.89
N ALA A 37 -7.62 9.25 22.06
CA ALA A 37 -6.34 9.76 22.55
C ALA A 37 -5.21 8.78 22.20
N PRO A 38 -4.01 9.25 21.81
CA PRO A 38 -2.89 8.36 21.48
C PRO A 38 -2.41 7.64 22.73
N GLU A 39 -2.39 6.31 22.70
CA GLU A 39 -2.02 5.47 23.83
C GLU A 39 -1.33 4.19 23.32
N LYS A 40 -0.27 3.73 24.00
CA LYS A 40 0.35 2.42 23.74
C LYS A 40 -0.68 1.31 23.95
N ASP A 41 -0.58 0.27 23.13
CA ASP A 41 -1.42 -0.94 23.17
C ASP A 41 -2.93 -0.71 23.02
N ARG A 42 -3.41 0.51 22.75
CA ARG A 42 -4.83 0.83 22.53
C ARG A 42 -5.30 0.50 21.12
N TYR A 43 -4.44 0.67 20.11
CA TYR A 43 -4.86 0.61 18.70
C TYR A 43 -4.40 -0.66 17.98
N ALA A 44 -5.21 -1.10 17.03
CA ALA A 44 -4.87 -2.15 16.08
C ALA A 44 -5.11 -1.68 14.64
N LEU A 45 -4.27 -2.13 13.71
CA LEU A 45 -4.32 -1.79 12.30
C LEU A 45 -4.55 -3.07 11.48
N TYR A 46 -5.76 -3.22 10.94
CA TYR A 46 -6.13 -4.36 10.10
C TYR A 46 -5.76 -4.08 8.64
N VAL A 47 -5.01 -5.00 8.03
CA VAL A 47 -4.38 -4.80 6.72
C VAL A 47 -4.43 -6.04 5.83
N ASN A 48 -4.19 -5.83 4.54
CA ASN A 48 -3.87 -6.89 3.60
C ASN A 48 -2.63 -6.49 2.79
N TYR A 49 -1.59 -7.33 2.75
CA TYR A 49 -0.35 -7.02 2.02
C TYR A 49 -0.57 -6.84 0.51
N GLY A 50 -1.60 -7.45 -0.09
CA GLY A 50 -1.96 -7.24 -1.49
C GLY A 50 -2.47 -5.81 -1.79
N CYS A 51 -3.17 -5.19 -0.83
CA CYS A 51 -3.80 -3.88 -0.97
C CYS A 51 -2.77 -2.74 -0.90
N PRO A 52 -2.67 -1.84 -1.90
CA PRO A 52 -1.69 -0.75 -1.89
C PRO A 52 -2.03 0.34 -0.87
N TRP A 53 -3.32 0.56 -0.61
CA TRP A 53 -3.83 1.55 0.36
C TRP A 53 -3.52 1.11 1.79
N ALA A 54 -3.68 -0.19 2.10
CA ALA A 54 -3.20 -0.76 3.36
C ALA A 54 -1.66 -0.83 3.42
N HIS A 55 -0.99 -1.00 2.28
CA HIS A 55 0.48 -0.92 2.21
C HIS A 55 0.98 0.50 2.56
N ARG A 56 0.26 1.59 2.27
CA ARG A 56 0.62 2.95 2.76
C ARG A 56 0.71 3.01 4.28
N THR A 57 -0.27 2.41 4.97
CA THR A 57 -0.33 2.40 6.44
C THR A 57 0.69 1.45 7.07
N ILE A 58 0.99 0.32 6.40
CA ILE A 58 2.10 -0.58 6.79
C ILE A 58 3.45 0.16 6.69
N LEU A 59 3.72 0.81 5.55
CA LEU A 59 4.95 1.58 5.33
C LEU A 59 5.10 2.68 6.37
N THR A 60 4.06 3.49 6.58
CA THR A 60 4.12 4.59 7.55
C THR A 60 4.34 4.08 8.97
N ARG A 61 3.64 3.01 9.39
CA ARG A 61 3.86 2.37 10.69
C ARG A 61 5.33 1.96 10.86
N SER A 62 5.93 1.34 9.85
CA SER A 62 7.31 0.84 9.94
C SER A 62 8.36 1.95 9.82
N LEU A 63 8.18 2.92 8.93
CA LEU A 63 9.08 4.09 8.82
C LEU A 63 9.07 4.98 10.07
N LYS A 64 7.99 4.92 10.87
CA LYS A 64 7.85 5.60 12.17
C LYS A 64 8.26 4.75 13.38
N SER A 65 8.70 3.50 13.19
CA SER A 65 8.99 2.55 14.29
C SER A 65 7.80 2.33 15.25
N LEU A 66 6.56 2.35 14.74
CA LEU A 66 5.33 2.20 15.54
C LEU A 66 4.98 0.73 15.82
N GLU A 67 5.87 -0.20 15.49
CA GLU A 67 5.81 -1.63 15.80
C GLU A 67 5.32 -1.95 17.24
N PRO A 68 5.92 -1.39 18.31
CA PRO A 68 5.53 -1.66 19.69
C PRO A 68 4.38 -0.78 20.21
N VAL A 69 3.80 0.09 19.37
CA VAL A 69 2.72 1.01 19.77
C VAL A 69 1.38 0.59 19.19
N ILE A 70 1.37 0.13 17.94
CA ILE A 70 0.17 -0.21 17.18
C ILE A 70 0.28 -1.66 16.69
N GLN A 71 -0.65 -2.49 17.15
CA GLN A 71 -0.72 -3.90 16.75
C GLN A 71 -1.07 -4.00 15.26
N LEU A 72 -0.32 -4.78 14.49
CA LEU A 72 -0.66 -5.08 13.09
C LEU A 72 -1.44 -6.39 13.04
N ILE A 73 -2.58 -6.41 12.34
CA ILE A 73 -3.39 -7.62 12.15
C ILE A 73 -3.61 -7.82 10.66
N THR A 74 -3.16 -8.97 10.16
CA THR A 74 -3.13 -9.32 8.74
C THR A 74 -4.30 -10.23 8.38
N THR A 75 -4.96 -9.91 7.26
CA THR A 75 -6.00 -10.74 6.62
C THR A 75 -5.38 -11.66 5.57
N ASP A 76 -6.07 -12.75 5.24
CA ASP A 76 -5.74 -13.59 4.09
C ASP A 76 -5.99 -12.80 2.79
N ILE A 77 -5.28 -13.15 1.72
CA ILE A 77 -5.50 -12.64 0.34
C ILE A 77 -6.84 -13.11 -0.25
N GLU A 78 -7.53 -14.01 0.45
CA GLU A 78 -8.91 -14.42 0.17
C GLU A 78 -9.91 -13.31 0.52
N LEU A 79 -10.63 -12.87 -0.52
CA LEU A 79 -11.73 -11.92 -0.43
C LEU A 79 -13.05 -12.66 -0.74
N SER A 80 -13.95 -12.68 0.24
CA SER A 80 -15.30 -13.24 0.11
C SER A 80 -16.36 -12.14 -0.06
N ASP A 81 -17.63 -12.52 -0.13
CA ASP A 81 -18.75 -11.57 -0.06
C ASP A 81 -18.90 -10.95 1.34
N ASN A 82 -18.40 -11.62 2.38
CA ASN A 82 -18.26 -11.10 3.74
C ASN A 82 -16.93 -10.34 3.96
N GLY A 83 -16.28 -9.89 2.88
CA GLY A 83 -14.99 -9.20 2.93
C GLY A 83 -13.79 -10.14 3.09
N TRP A 84 -12.65 -9.55 3.46
CA TRP A 84 -11.38 -10.26 3.65
C TRP A 84 -11.47 -11.27 4.79
N LEU A 85 -10.85 -12.44 4.64
CA LEU A 85 -10.95 -13.55 5.58
C LEU A 85 -9.77 -13.61 6.57
N PHE A 86 -10.01 -14.27 7.71
CA PHE A 86 -8.98 -14.75 8.62
C PHE A 86 -8.93 -16.28 8.55
N THR A 87 -7.84 -16.87 8.02
CA THR A 87 -7.78 -18.31 7.67
C THR A 87 -6.58 -19.07 8.24
N GLY A 88 -5.61 -18.38 8.85
CA GLY A 88 -4.33 -18.98 9.27
C GLY A 88 -3.27 -19.08 8.18
N ARG A 89 -3.56 -18.60 6.96
CA ARG A 89 -2.68 -18.69 5.79
C ARG A 89 -2.28 -17.29 5.30
N ASN A 90 -1.26 -17.21 4.47
CA ASN A 90 -0.81 -15.95 3.85
C ASN A 90 -0.47 -14.85 4.87
N GLY A 91 0.01 -15.25 6.05
CA GLY A 91 0.34 -14.37 7.17
C GLY A 91 -0.86 -13.94 8.00
N SER A 92 -2.07 -14.42 7.66
CA SER A 92 -3.28 -14.23 8.47
C SER A 92 -3.26 -15.10 9.71
N LEU A 93 -3.87 -14.61 10.78
CA LEU A 93 -4.28 -15.46 11.91
C LEU A 93 -5.47 -16.36 11.49
N ARG A 94 -5.68 -17.47 12.22
CA ARG A 94 -6.84 -18.40 12.03
C ARG A 94 -8.17 -17.78 12.42
N ALA A 95 -8.13 -16.79 13.30
CA ALA A 95 -9.22 -15.90 13.64
C ALA A 95 -8.64 -14.55 14.08
N GLU A 96 -9.45 -13.51 14.01
CA GLU A 96 -9.17 -12.18 14.53
C GLU A 96 -8.89 -12.26 16.06
N PRO A 97 -7.79 -11.69 16.58
CA PRO A 97 -7.30 -11.96 17.93
C PRO A 97 -8.11 -11.30 19.06
N LEU A 98 -8.95 -10.29 18.79
CA LEU A 98 -9.72 -9.60 19.83
C LEU A 98 -11.08 -10.27 20.10
N TYR A 99 -11.75 -10.75 19.04
CA TYR A 99 -13.14 -11.21 19.10
C TYR A 99 -13.37 -12.59 18.46
N GLY A 100 -12.33 -13.21 17.87
CA GLY A 100 -12.44 -14.51 17.20
C GLY A 100 -13.15 -14.47 15.85
N PHE A 101 -13.25 -13.29 15.22
CA PHE A 101 -13.89 -13.12 13.91
C PHE A 101 -13.13 -13.84 12.79
N THR A 102 -13.85 -14.32 11.78
CA THR A 102 -13.31 -15.05 10.63
C THR A 102 -13.27 -14.21 9.36
N ASN A 103 -13.83 -13.00 9.39
CA ASN A 103 -13.85 -12.07 8.26
C ASN A 103 -14.00 -10.60 8.71
N MET A 104 -13.66 -9.67 7.81
CA MET A 104 -13.75 -8.23 8.07
C MET A 104 -15.18 -7.72 8.25
N ARG A 105 -16.20 -8.33 7.62
CA ARG A 105 -17.61 -7.92 7.81
C ARG A 105 -18.00 -7.91 9.28
N GLN A 106 -17.64 -8.94 10.04
CA GLN A 106 -17.92 -9.02 11.47
C GLN A 106 -17.29 -7.85 12.27
N LEU A 107 -16.12 -7.35 11.86
CA LEU A 107 -15.47 -6.20 12.49
C LEU A 107 -16.22 -4.89 12.20
N TYR A 108 -16.70 -4.71 10.97
CA TYR A 108 -17.51 -3.55 10.60
C TYR A 108 -18.89 -3.57 11.27
N GLU A 109 -19.59 -4.71 11.24
CA GLU A 109 -20.88 -4.91 11.93
C GLU A 109 -20.75 -4.78 13.46
N LYS A 110 -19.53 -4.97 14.01
CA LYS A 110 -19.24 -4.74 15.44
C LYS A 110 -19.10 -3.25 15.79
N ALA A 111 -18.59 -2.43 14.87
CA ALA A 111 -18.50 -0.97 15.02
C ALA A 111 -19.83 -0.26 14.72
N ASP A 112 -20.53 -0.69 13.66
CA ASP A 112 -21.85 -0.21 13.28
C ASP A 112 -22.71 -1.39 12.75
N PRO A 113 -23.68 -1.89 13.52
CA PRO A 113 -24.59 -2.96 13.09
C PRO A 113 -25.45 -2.61 11.87
N ASN A 114 -25.60 -1.33 11.53
CA ASN A 114 -26.35 -0.85 10.38
C ASN A 114 -25.46 -0.58 9.16
N TYR A 115 -24.18 -0.96 9.20
CA TYR A 115 -23.22 -0.64 8.14
C TYR A 115 -23.61 -1.26 6.79
N THR A 116 -23.87 -0.39 5.81
CA THR A 116 -24.26 -0.76 4.43
C THR A 116 -23.13 -0.60 3.41
N GLY A 117 -21.94 -0.18 3.85
CA GLY A 117 -20.78 0.05 2.98
C GLY A 117 -19.95 -1.21 2.68
N ARG A 118 -18.71 -1.00 2.22
CA ARG A 118 -17.78 -2.07 1.84
C ARG A 118 -16.81 -2.38 2.97
N TYR A 119 -16.57 -3.67 3.22
CA TYR A 119 -15.64 -4.15 4.25
C TYR A 119 -14.16 -4.03 3.80
N THR A 120 -13.65 -2.80 3.70
CA THR A 120 -12.32 -2.46 3.17
C THR A 120 -11.20 -2.65 4.20
N VAL A 121 -9.96 -2.63 3.70
CA VAL A 121 -8.71 -2.44 4.47
C VAL A 121 -7.92 -1.30 3.80
N PRO A 122 -7.19 -0.45 4.54
CA PRO A 122 -6.88 -0.56 5.96
C PRO A 122 -8.04 -0.18 6.89
N VAL A 123 -7.99 -0.66 8.14
CA VAL A 123 -8.88 -0.23 9.23
C VAL A 123 -8.03 0.05 10.46
N LEU A 124 -8.10 1.28 10.98
CA LEU A 124 -7.55 1.65 12.28
C LEU A 124 -8.66 1.49 13.33
N TRP A 125 -8.41 0.62 14.30
CA TRP A 125 -9.38 0.17 15.31
C TRP A 125 -8.95 0.58 16.72
N ASP A 126 -9.90 1.05 17.52
CA ASP A 126 -9.71 1.31 18.95
C ASP A 126 -10.20 0.13 19.79
N LYS A 127 -9.25 -0.54 20.46
CA LYS A 127 -9.54 -1.70 21.31
C LYS A 127 -10.29 -1.34 22.60
N ARG A 128 -10.34 -0.05 23.00
CA ARG A 128 -11.07 0.40 24.20
C ARG A 128 -12.55 0.68 23.93
N THR A 129 -12.85 1.41 22.87
CA THR A 129 -14.23 1.74 22.50
C THR A 129 -14.89 0.70 21.59
N HIS A 130 -14.12 -0.30 21.13
CA HIS A 130 -14.58 -1.39 20.28
C HIS A 130 -15.20 -0.90 18.96
N THR A 131 -14.58 0.10 18.34
CA THR A 131 -15.03 0.68 17.07
C THR A 131 -13.88 0.98 16.11
N ILE A 132 -14.23 1.18 14.84
CA ILE A 132 -13.32 1.72 13.83
C ILE A 132 -13.14 3.22 14.11
N VAL A 133 -11.88 3.64 14.23
CA VAL A 133 -11.50 5.06 14.24
C VAL A 133 -11.60 5.58 12.80
N ASN A 134 -10.87 4.91 11.90
CA ASN A 134 -10.69 5.41 10.55
C ASN A 134 -10.48 4.25 9.56
N ASN A 135 -11.08 4.32 8.37
CA ASN A 135 -10.86 3.39 7.26
C ASN A 135 -10.45 4.09 5.95
N GLU A 136 -9.84 5.26 6.08
CA GLU A 136 -9.27 6.09 5.01
C GLU A 136 -7.74 6.06 5.05
N SER A 137 -7.10 5.47 4.05
CA SER A 137 -5.64 5.30 4.03
C SER A 137 -4.87 6.63 4.07
N SER A 138 -5.39 7.70 3.46
CA SER A 138 -4.72 9.01 3.43
C SER A 138 -4.75 9.72 4.78
N GLU A 139 -5.79 9.51 5.57
CA GLU A 139 -5.92 10.06 6.92
C GLU A 139 -5.16 9.22 7.93
N ILE A 140 -5.25 7.89 7.84
CA ILE A 140 -4.50 6.99 8.74
C ILE A 140 -3.01 7.29 8.66
N ILE A 141 -2.41 7.45 7.47
CA ILE A 141 -0.97 7.80 7.40
C ILE A 141 -0.68 9.16 8.06
N ARG A 142 -1.54 10.17 7.90
CA ARG A 142 -1.40 11.48 8.56
C ARG A 142 -1.54 11.41 10.08
N ILE A 143 -2.42 10.54 10.61
CA ILE A 143 -2.52 10.21 12.04
C ILE A 143 -1.21 9.55 12.53
N LEU A 144 -0.68 8.60 11.77
CA LEU A 144 0.54 7.87 12.13
C LEU A 144 1.81 8.75 12.09
N TYR A 145 1.82 9.86 11.35
CA TYR A 145 2.98 10.76 11.31
C TYR A 145 3.32 11.35 12.68
N SER A 146 2.35 11.86 13.45
CA SER A 146 2.68 12.63 14.66
C SER A 146 1.83 12.32 15.91
N SER A 147 0.64 11.72 15.79
CA SER A 147 -0.22 11.49 16.97
C SER A 147 0.45 10.63 18.04
N PHE A 148 1.35 9.72 17.63
CA PHE A 148 2.05 8.78 18.53
C PHE A 148 3.50 9.19 18.88
N ASP A 149 3.97 10.37 18.48
CA ASP A 149 5.38 10.79 18.62
C ASP A 149 5.93 10.76 20.07
N GLU A 150 5.07 10.86 21.08
CA GLU A 150 5.53 10.81 22.49
C GLU A 150 6.03 9.42 22.91
N PHE A 151 5.60 8.37 22.19
CA PHE A 151 5.98 6.98 22.44
C PHE A 151 7.23 6.55 21.68
N LEU A 152 7.77 7.44 20.84
CA LEU A 152 8.94 7.22 19.98
C LEU A 152 10.18 7.92 20.53
N GLU A 153 11.35 7.37 20.18
CA GLU A 153 12.64 8.00 20.45
C GLU A 153 12.76 9.35 19.72
N PRO A 154 13.53 10.33 20.25
CA PRO A 154 13.55 11.69 19.71
C PRO A 154 13.80 11.78 18.21
N ASP A 155 14.73 11.00 17.65
CA ASP A 155 15.08 10.93 16.23
C ASP A 155 14.01 10.27 15.33
N GLN A 156 13.05 9.57 15.94
CA GLN A 156 11.91 8.93 15.26
C GLN A 156 10.68 9.84 15.19
N ARG A 157 10.64 10.92 15.99
CA ARG A 157 9.55 11.91 16.01
C ARG A 157 9.53 12.75 14.74
N GLU A 158 8.33 13.11 14.29
CA GLU A 158 8.09 13.77 13.01
C GLU A 158 8.82 15.11 12.90
N ILE A 159 8.69 15.92 13.95
CA ILE A 159 9.31 17.25 14.06
C ILE A 159 10.85 17.21 14.04
N ASN A 160 11.44 16.06 14.38
CA ASN A 160 12.89 15.86 14.43
C ASN A 160 13.43 15.12 13.20
N LYS A 161 12.57 14.64 12.29
CA LYS A 161 13.01 14.07 11.01
C LYS A 161 13.64 15.16 10.15
N ALA A 162 14.84 14.91 9.63
CA ALA A 162 15.47 15.77 8.65
C ALA A 162 14.54 15.97 7.44
N GLY A 163 14.44 17.20 6.95
CA GLY A 163 13.44 17.61 5.94
C GLY A 163 12.07 17.99 6.51
N GLY A 164 11.82 17.77 7.81
CA GLY A 164 10.56 18.10 8.49
C GLY A 164 9.49 17.00 8.43
N GLY A 165 9.90 15.75 8.23
CA GLY A 165 9.01 14.57 8.20
C GLY A 165 8.42 14.26 6.83
N PHE A 166 7.33 13.50 6.81
CA PHE A 166 6.64 13.04 5.61
C PHE A 166 5.72 14.12 5.01
N TYR A 167 5.25 15.08 5.82
CA TYR A 167 4.35 16.15 5.38
C TYR A 167 4.76 17.55 5.91
N PRO A 168 5.99 18.02 5.55
CA PRO A 168 6.58 19.24 6.07
C PRO A 168 5.88 20.49 5.53
N ALA A 169 5.69 21.51 6.38
CA ALA A 169 4.89 22.70 6.10
C ALA A 169 5.26 23.43 4.79
N HIS A 170 6.55 23.45 4.42
CA HIS A 170 7.06 24.17 3.25
C HIS A 170 6.85 23.44 1.91
N LEU A 171 6.38 22.18 1.91
CA LEU A 171 6.09 21.40 0.70
C LEU A 171 4.62 21.01 0.57
N ARG A 172 3.75 21.35 1.53
CA ARG A 172 2.37 20.83 1.59
C ARG A 172 1.57 21.10 0.33
N GLU A 173 1.57 22.34 -0.15
CA GLU A 173 0.85 22.74 -1.37
C GLU A 173 1.31 21.93 -2.60
N GLU A 174 2.61 21.71 -2.75
CA GLU A 174 3.17 20.91 -3.85
C GLU A 174 2.85 19.41 -3.70
N ILE A 175 2.94 18.88 -2.47
CA ILE A 175 2.62 17.49 -2.12
C ILE A 175 1.14 17.20 -2.36
N ASP A 176 0.23 18.06 -1.88
CA ASP A 176 -1.22 17.91 -2.05
C ASP A 176 -1.60 18.01 -3.54
N THR A 177 -1.07 19.02 -4.24
CA THR A 177 -1.23 19.19 -5.69
C THR A 177 -0.75 17.94 -6.43
N MET A 178 0.39 17.36 -6.06
CA MET A 178 0.87 16.11 -6.66
C MET A 178 -0.05 14.93 -6.34
N ASN A 179 -0.42 14.77 -5.07
CA ASN A 179 -1.21 13.67 -4.58
C ASN A 179 -2.60 13.60 -5.20
N GLU A 180 -3.21 14.74 -5.53
CA GLU A 180 -4.51 14.81 -6.19
C GLU A 180 -4.48 14.17 -7.59
N TRP A 181 -3.60 14.60 -8.49
CA TRP A 181 -3.55 14.02 -9.84
C TRP A 181 -2.90 12.65 -9.87
N VAL A 182 -1.91 12.37 -9.01
CA VAL A 182 -1.34 11.03 -8.84
C VAL A 182 -2.41 10.05 -8.34
N TYR A 183 -3.29 10.45 -7.41
CA TYR A 183 -4.45 9.63 -7.06
C TYR A 183 -5.34 9.39 -8.28
N ASN A 184 -5.84 10.47 -8.88
CA ASN A 184 -6.92 10.40 -9.87
C ASN A 184 -6.55 9.65 -11.14
N THR A 185 -5.29 9.77 -11.58
CA THR A 185 -4.80 9.23 -12.86
C THR A 185 -3.78 8.11 -12.73
N VAL A 186 -3.13 7.91 -11.57
CA VAL A 186 -2.13 6.84 -11.38
C VAL A 186 -2.61 5.80 -10.37
N ASN A 187 -2.76 6.15 -9.08
CA ASN A 187 -3.15 5.18 -8.03
C ASN A 187 -4.55 4.59 -8.28
N ASN A 188 -5.50 5.42 -8.70
CA ASN A 188 -6.84 4.99 -9.10
C ASN A 188 -6.92 4.70 -10.61
N GLY A 189 -6.11 5.37 -11.44
CA GLY A 189 -6.12 5.20 -12.90
C GLY A 189 -5.86 3.76 -13.35
N VAL A 190 -4.92 3.05 -12.72
CA VAL A 190 -4.67 1.62 -13.00
C VAL A 190 -5.90 0.74 -12.74
N TYR A 191 -6.74 1.08 -11.75
CA TYR A 191 -7.99 0.36 -11.48
C TYR A 191 -9.09 0.72 -12.47
N LYS A 192 -9.18 2.00 -12.87
CA LYS A 192 -10.10 2.43 -13.93
C LYS A 192 -9.81 1.72 -15.25
N CYS A 193 -8.53 1.49 -15.58
CA CYS A 193 -8.13 0.64 -16.71
C CYS A 193 -8.50 -0.84 -16.47
N GLY A 194 -8.09 -1.40 -15.32
CA GLY A 194 -8.19 -2.83 -15.04
C GLY A 194 -9.61 -3.39 -14.86
N PHE A 195 -10.57 -2.53 -14.48
CA PHE A 195 -11.97 -2.89 -14.23
C PHE A 195 -12.97 -2.21 -15.20
N ALA A 196 -12.48 -1.54 -16.26
CA ALA A 196 -13.32 -1.10 -17.36
C ALA A 196 -14.01 -2.28 -18.04
N LYS A 197 -15.31 -2.13 -18.37
CA LYS A 197 -16.11 -3.13 -19.10
C LYS A 197 -16.35 -2.80 -20.57
N THR A 198 -15.90 -1.62 -21.02
CA THR A 198 -16.01 -1.11 -22.40
C THR A 198 -14.63 -0.64 -22.88
N GLN A 199 -14.41 -0.65 -24.20
CA GLN A 199 -13.16 -0.19 -24.79
C GLN A 199 -12.97 1.31 -24.54
N GLU A 200 -14.06 2.08 -24.64
CA GLU A 200 -14.12 3.52 -24.44
C GLU A 200 -13.73 3.90 -23.01
N ALA A 201 -14.23 3.19 -21.99
CA ALA A 201 -13.87 3.45 -20.59
C ALA A 201 -12.41 3.08 -20.28
N TYR A 202 -11.87 2.06 -20.95
CA TYR A 202 -10.45 1.71 -20.85
C TYR A 202 -9.56 2.78 -21.50
N ASP A 203 -9.84 3.16 -22.75
CA ASP A 203 -9.07 4.15 -23.51
C ASP A 203 -9.10 5.54 -22.84
N ALA A 204 -10.26 5.94 -22.30
CA ALA A 204 -10.41 7.17 -21.53
C ALA A 204 -9.53 7.24 -20.27
N ASN A 205 -8.98 6.11 -19.79
CA ASN A 205 -8.16 6.05 -18.57
C ASN A 205 -6.71 5.64 -18.82
N VAL A 206 -6.42 4.82 -19.84
CA VAL A 206 -5.05 4.38 -20.14
C VAL A 206 -4.18 5.54 -20.64
N TYR A 207 -4.71 6.44 -21.50
CA TYR A 207 -3.92 7.58 -21.99
C TYR A 207 -3.62 8.61 -20.89
N PRO A 208 -4.57 9.02 -20.02
CA PRO A 208 -4.26 9.86 -18.86
C PRO A 208 -3.26 9.22 -17.88
N LEU A 209 -3.32 7.90 -17.65
CA LEU A 209 -2.36 7.18 -16.82
C LEU A 209 -0.93 7.36 -17.34
N PHE A 210 -0.69 7.06 -18.62
CA PHE A 210 0.65 7.19 -19.20
C PHE A 210 1.10 8.65 -19.35
N LYS A 211 0.19 9.60 -19.61
CA LYS A 211 0.50 11.04 -19.57
C LYS A 211 0.98 11.49 -18.18
N SER A 212 0.41 10.93 -17.11
CA SER A 212 0.84 11.21 -15.73
C SER A 212 2.13 10.49 -15.34
N LEU A 213 2.42 9.32 -15.88
CA LEU A 213 3.74 8.69 -15.75
C LEU A 213 4.82 9.49 -16.48
N ASP A 214 4.55 9.98 -17.70
CA ASP A 214 5.43 10.90 -18.44
C ASP A 214 5.68 12.22 -17.65
N ARG A 215 4.66 12.73 -16.95
CA ARG A 215 4.79 13.89 -16.04
C ARG A 215 5.68 13.57 -14.83
N LEU A 216 5.54 12.39 -14.21
CA LEU A 216 6.37 11.95 -13.08
C LEU A 216 7.85 11.76 -13.48
N GLU A 217 8.11 11.15 -14.63
CA GLU A 217 9.47 11.00 -15.19
C GLU A 217 10.11 12.35 -15.49
N THR A 218 9.33 13.30 -16.02
CA THR A 218 9.78 14.69 -16.26
C THR A 218 10.04 15.43 -14.95
N HIS A 219 9.20 15.23 -13.93
CA HIS A 219 9.36 15.82 -12.59
C HIS A 219 10.68 15.37 -11.95
N LEU A 220 10.99 14.08 -12.00
CA LEU A 220 12.25 13.50 -11.52
C LEU A 220 13.47 13.87 -12.39
N ALA A 221 13.30 14.56 -13.53
CA ALA A 221 14.43 15.04 -14.32
C ALA A 221 15.10 16.29 -13.71
N ASN A 222 14.42 17.01 -12.81
CA ASN A 222 15.02 18.07 -12.02
C ASN A 222 15.93 17.47 -10.93
N PRO A 223 17.22 17.83 -10.84
CA PRO A 223 18.11 17.37 -9.76
C PRO A 223 17.62 17.73 -8.34
N ALA A 224 16.79 18.77 -8.18
CA ALA A 224 16.17 19.10 -6.90
C ALA A 224 15.11 18.08 -6.46
N HIS A 225 14.61 17.24 -7.38
CA HIS A 225 13.61 16.20 -7.15
C HIS A 225 14.26 14.79 -7.16
N GLN A 226 15.45 14.68 -6.58
CA GLN A 226 16.18 13.41 -6.42
C GLN A 226 16.82 13.33 -5.03
N PRO A 227 16.97 12.11 -4.44
CA PRO A 227 16.55 10.82 -4.99
C PRO A 227 15.04 10.51 -4.85
N TYR A 228 14.28 11.36 -4.16
CA TYR A 228 12.83 11.22 -3.92
C TYR A 228 12.03 12.37 -4.58
N LEU A 229 10.70 12.26 -4.64
CA LEU A 229 9.84 13.19 -5.41
C LEU A 229 10.03 14.67 -5.05
N PHE A 230 10.27 14.98 -3.78
CA PHE A 230 10.58 16.34 -3.32
C PHE A 230 12.01 16.46 -2.77
N GLY A 231 12.93 15.73 -3.40
CA GLY A 231 14.38 15.86 -3.20
C GLY A 231 14.96 14.90 -2.18
N GLY A 232 15.68 15.45 -1.20
CA GLY A 232 16.57 14.70 -0.31
C GLY A 232 15.92 13.90 0.81
N HIS A 233 14.59 13.88 0.91
CA HIS A 233 13.81 13.29 2.00
C HIS A 233 12.53 12.61 1.48
N ILE A 234 12.12 11.51 2.12
CA ILE A 234 10.92 10.74 1.76
C ILE A 234 9.68 11.48 2.27
N THR A 235 8.71 11.70 1.39
CA THR A 235 7.44 12.38 1.71
C THR A 235 6.24 11.44 1.63
N GLU A 236 5.06 11.91 2.05
CA GLU A 236 3.81 11.16 1.86
C GLU A 236 3.50 10.88 0.39
N ALA A 237 3.95 11.76 -0.54
CA ALA A 237 3.82 11.53 -1.98
C ALA A 237 4.63 10.30 -2.43
N ASP A 238 5.83 10.10 -1.88
CA ASP A 238 6.65 8.92 -2.19
C ASP A 238 5.98 7.63 -1.71
N ILE A 239 5.46 7.63 -0.48
CA ILE A 239 4.73 6.49 0.11
C ILE A 239 3.47 6.18 -0.73
N ARG A 240 2.71 7.20 -1.11
CA ARG A 240 1.48 7.08 -1.90
C ARG A 240 1.76 6.56 -3.32
N LEU A 241 2.82 7.02 -3.98
CA LEU A 241 3.22 6.56 -5.31
C LEU A 241 3.85 5.16 -5.30
N TYR A 242 4.71 4.86 -4.32
CA TYR A 242 5.51 3.63 -4.26
C TYR A 242 4.62 2.39 -4.28
N THR A 243 3.57 2.41 -3.46
CA THR A 243 2.61 1.31 -3.37
C THR A 243 1.93 0.99 -4.70
N THR A 244 1.87 1.95 -5.63
CA THR A 244 1.39 1.74 -7.00
C THR A 244 2.51 1.25 -7.92
N LEU A 245 3.66 1.92 -7.97
CA LEU A 245 4.73 1.56 -8.91
C LEU A 245 5.39 0.20 -8.60
N ALA A 246 5.51 -0.18 -7.32
CA ALA A 246 5.94 -1.53 -6.91
C ALA A 246 4.99 -2.66 -7.37
N ARG A 247 3.76 -2.32 -7.80
CA ARG A 247 2.77 -3.24 -8.36
C ARG A 247 2.61 -3.13 -9.88
N PHE A 248 3.24 -2.14 -10.52
CA PHE A 248 2.97 -1.80 -11.91
C PHE A 248 3.39 -2.91 -12.89
N ASP A 249 4.69 -3.17 -13.02
CA ASP A 249 5.17 -4.17 -13.99
C ASP A 249 4.76 -5.61 -13.62
N VAL A 250 4.65 -5.91 -12.31
CA VAL A 250 4.34 -7.26 -11.81
C VAL A 250 2.85 -7.61 -11.87
N ALA A 251 1.96 -6.62 -11.90
CA ALA A 251 0.52 -6.83 -11.90
C ALA A 251 -0.19 -5.92 -12.90
N TYR A 252 -0.16 -4.59 -12.72
CA TYR A 252 -1.02 -3.68 -13.50
C TYR A 252 -0.74 -3.71 -15.00
N HIS A 253 0.52 -3.84 -15.40
CA HIS A 253 0.93 -3.90 -16.81
C HIS A 253 0.18 -5.00 -17.56
N ASN A 254 0.26 -6.24 -17.07
CA ASN A 254 -0.32 -7.40 -17.76
C ASN A 254 -1.79 -7.64 -17.36
N ILE A 255 -2.10 -7.61 -16.06
CA ILE A 255 -3.42 -7.96 -15.54
C ILE A 255 -4.40 -6.82 -15.85
N PHE A 256 -4.08 -5.58 -15.44
CA PHE A 256 -4.93 -4.42 -15.70
C PHE A 256 -4.71 -3.78 -17.08
N LYS A 257 -3.98 -4.46 -17.98
CA LYS A 257 -3.69 -4.02 -19.35
C LYS A 257 -3.06 -2.62 -19.42
N CYS A 258 -2.34 -2.19 -18.37
CA CYS A 258 -1.65 -0.91 -18.36
C CYS A 258 -0.30 -1.05 -19.11
N ASN A 259 -0.35 -1.32 -20.42
CA ASN A 259 0.78 -1.89 -21.19
C ASN A 259 1.26 -1.06 -22.39
N LEU A 260 1.01 0.26 -22.43
CA LEU A 260 1.61 1.12 -23.46
C LEU A 260 3.14 1.26 -23.28
N LYS A 261 3.60 1.21 -22.03
CA LYS A 261 4.99 1.26 -21.59
C LYS A 261 5.13 0.51 -20.24
N SER A 262 6.36 0.15 -19.87
CA SER A 262 6.72 -0.46 -18.58
C SER A 262 7.58 0.49 -17.73
N ILE A 263 7.52 0.40 -16.40
CA ILE A 263 8.36 1.25 -15.53
C ILE A 263 9.84 0.91 -15.73
N ARG A 264 10.19 -0.38 -15.77
CA ARG A 264 11.59 -0.83 -15.86
C ARG A 264 12.33 -0.52 -17.16
N HIS A 265 11.64 -0.38 -18.30
CA HIS A 265 12.30 -0.19 -19.60
C HIS A 265 12.13 1.22 -20.17
N ASP A 266 10.99 1.86 -19.93
CA ASP A 266 10.60 3.09 -20.63
C ASP A 266 10.70 4.35 -19.75
N TYR A 267 10.85 4.17 -18.44
CA TYR A 267 10.88 5.24 -17.44
C TYR A 267 12.14 5.14 -16.55
N PRO A 268 13.33 5.54 -17.04
CA PRO A 268 14.58 5.32 -16.32
C PRO A 268 14.65 6.02 -14.96
N ARG A 269 14.07 7.22 -14.79
CA ARG A 269 14.06 7.93 -13.50
C ARG A 269 13.06 7.33 -12.52
N LEU A 270 11.85 6.98 -12.96
CA LEU A 270 10.90 6.26 -12.10
C LEU A 270 11.40 4.86 -11.72
N SER A 271 12.07 4.16 -12.64
CA SER A 271 12.75 2.89 -12.36
C SER A 271 13.84 3.07 -11.30
N LYS A 272 14.70 4.08 -11.42
CA LYS A 272 15.72 4.39 -10.41
C LYS A 272 15.11 4.80 -9.07
N TRP A 273 14.13 5.71 -9.05
CA TRP A 273 13.41 6.13 -7.85
C TRP A 273 12.75 4.95 -7.12
N LEU A 274 12.09 4.04 -7.85
CA LEU A 274 11.44 2.85 -7.30
C LEU A 274 12.46 1.87 -6.70
N ARG A 275 13.59 1.67 -7.39
CA ARG A 275 14.68 0.81 -6.94
C ARG A 275 15.43 1.42 -5.75
N ASN A 276 15.64 2.74 -5.71
CA ASN A 276 16.18 3.44 -4.55
C ASN A 276 15.31 3.17 -3.32
N LEU A 277 13.99 3.41 -3.39
CA LEU A 277 13.10 3.16 -2.27
C LEU A 277 13.06 1.68 -1.84
N TYR A 278 13.05 0.74 -2.80
CA TYR A 278 12.99 -0.69 -2.49
C TYR A 278 14.31 -1.27 -1.96
N TRP A 279 15.47 -0.82 -2.42
CA TRP A 279 16.77 -1.39 -2.04
C TRP A 279 17.54 -0.58 -0.99
N ASP A 280 17.15 0.65 -0.67
CA ASP A 280 17.71 1.40 0.47
C ASP A 280 17.34 0.67 1.78
N GLU A 281 18.31 0.02 2.41
CA GLU A 281 18.20 -0.63 3.73
C GLU A 281 18.88 0.20 4.84
N SER A 282 19.15 1.49 4.61
CA SER A 282 19.73 2.38 5.62
C SER A 282 18.68 2.90 6.62
N ASP A 283 19.14 3.69 7.60
CA ASP A 283 18.30 4.36 8.59
C ASP A 283 17.22 5.25 7.95
N ARG A 284 17.41 5.73 6.70
CA ARG A 284 16.41 6.53 5.97
C ARG A 284 15.08 5.80 5.78
N THR A 285 15.14 4.49 5.56
CA THR A 285 13.99 3.62 5.32
C THR A 285 13.68 2.75 6.53
N ASN A 286 14.23 3.08 7.70
CA ASN A 286 14.19 2.28 8.92
C ASN A 286 14.65 0.82 8.68
N GLY A 287 15.80 0.65 8.03
CA GLY A 287 16.34 -0.68 7.72
C GLY A 287 15.55 -1.40 6.63
N GLY A 288 15.10 -0.71 5.59
CA GLY A 288 14.48 -1.34 4.42
C GLY A 288 12.98 -1.63 4.54
N ALA A 289 12.20 -0.77 5.22
CA ALA A 289 10.75 -0.93 5.39
C ALA A 289 10.02 -1.25 4.06
N PHE A 290 10.36 -0.54 2.98
CA PHE A 290 9.80 -0.75 1.63
C PHE A 290 10.01 -2.17 1.08
N LYS A 291 11.20 -2.74 1.28
CA LYS A 291 11.53 -4.12 0.91
C LYS A 291 10.75 -5.10 1.77
N LYS A 292 10.83 -4.92 3.09
CA LYS A 292 10.27 -5.81 4.11
C LYS A 292 8.75 -5.93 4.05
N SER A 293 8.04 -4.91 3.56
CA SER A 293 6.58 -4.95 3.36
C SER A 293 6.13 -5.29 1.93
N THR A 294 7.06 -5.57 1.00
CA THR A 294 6.74 -5.85 -0.42
C THR A 294 6.79 -7.34 -0.76
N TYR A 295 5.63 -7.91 -1.08
CA TYR A 295 5.48 -9.34 -1.40
C TYR A 295 4.91 -9.54 -2.81
N PHE A 296 5.78 -9.58 -3.82
CA PHE A 296 5.38 -9.63 -5.24
C PHE A 296 4.50 -10.83 -5.63
N GLU A 297 4.70 -12.01 -5.03
CA GLU A 297 3.85 -13.19 -5.24
C GLU A 297 2.40 -12.95 -4.75
N ILE A 298 2.23 -12.24 -3.62
CA ILE A 298 0.92 -11.82 -3.10
C ILE A 298 0.27 -10.80 -4.05
N TYR A 299 1.05 -9.90 -4.66
CA TYR A 299 0.53 -8.97 -5.66
C TYR A 299 0.03 -9.74 -6.88
N LYS A 300 0.88 -10.58 -7.48
CA LYS A 300 0.56 -11.40 -8.66
C LYS A 300 -0.69 -12.26 -8.42
N TYR A 301 -0.76 -12.98 -7.30
CA TYR A 301 -1.93 -13.78 -6.94
C TYR A 301 -3.19 -12.92 -6.74
N GLY A 302 -3.10 -11.90 -5.88
CA GLY A 302 -4.25 -11.07 -5.49
C GLY A 302 -4.88 -10.32 -6.65
N TYR A 303 -4.08 -9.81 -7.59
CA TYR A 303 -4.60 -9.08 -8.74
C TYR A 303 -5.22 -9.98 -9.81
N VAL A 304 -4.67 -11.17 -10.06
CA VAL A 304 -5.32 -12.15 -10.95
C VAL A 304 -6.67 -12.57 -10.38
N LYS A 305 -6.74 -12.80 -9.06
CA LYS A 305 -7.99 -13.17 -8.37
C LYS A 305 -9.02 -12.04 -8.38
N ALA A 306 -8.58 -10.80 -8.13
CA ALA A 306 -9.45 -9.62 -8.23
C ALA A 306 -10.01 -9.44 -9.65
N GLN A 307 -9.17 -9.53 -10.69
CA GLN A 307 -9.65 -9.47 -12.07
C GLN A 307 -10.62 -10.61 -12.41
N ALA A 308 -10.33 -11.84 -11.98
CA ALA A 308 -11.23 -12.98 -12.24
C ALA A 308 -12.62 -12.75 -11.62
N ARG A 309 -12.69 -12.25 -10.37
CA ARG A 309 -13.97 -11.90 -9.73
C ARG A 309 -14.72 -10.80 -10.51
N GLU A 310 -14.04 -9.71 -10.84
CA GLU A 310 -14.67 -8.51 -11.43
C GLU A 310 -15.05 -8.63 -12.90
N VAL A 311 -14.26 -9.38 -13.68
CA VAL A 311 -14.39 -9.48 -15.14
C VAL A 311 -15.02 -10.81 -15.57
N LEU A 312 -14.71 -11.93 -14.89
CA LEU A 312 -15.22 -13.26 -15.26
C LEU A 312 -16.43 -13.70 -14.42
N GLY A 313 -16.74 -13.00 -13.32
CA GLY A 313 -17.93 -13.22 -12.49
C GLY A 313 -18.01 -14.60 -11.82
N THR A 314 -16.94 -15.40 -11.85
CA THR A 314 -16.92 -16.81 -11.44
C THR A 314 -15.66 -17.12 -10.63
N PRO A 315 -15.77 -17.63 -9.39
CA PRO A 315 -14.62 -17.91 -8.53
C PRO A 315 -13.86 -19.19 -8.89
N ASP A 316 -14.48 -20.10 -9.65
CA ASP A 316 -13.98 -21.47 -9.88
C ASP A 316 -13.13 -21.67 -11.15
N VAL A 317 -12.77 -20.58 -11.85
CA VAL A 317 -11.88 -20.65 -13.03
C VAL A 317 -10.43 -20.90 -12.60
N PRO A 318 -9.68 -21.82 -13.24
CA PRO A 318 -8.25 -22.00 -12.98
C PRO A 318 -7.46 -20.69 -13.14
N LEU A 319 -7.02 -20.12 -12.02
CA LEU A 319 -6.26 -18.86 -12.01
C LEU A 319 -4.84 -19.08 -12.56
N ILE A 320 -4.57 -18.55 -13.76
CA ILE A 320 -3.23 -18.51 -14.35
C ILE A 320 -2.51 -17.27 -13.82
N ILE A 321 -1.46 -17.47 -13.03
CA ILE A 321 -0.66 -16.40 -12.45
C ILE A 321 0.56 -16.14 -13.34
N PRO A 322 0.72 -14.94 -13.94
CA PRO A 322 1.90 -14.59 -14.71
C PRO A 322 3.17 -14.74 -13.87
N ARG A 323 4.13 -15.55 -14.36
CA ARG A 323 5.44 -15.68 -13.70
C ARG A 323 6.32 -14.45 -13.90
N GLY A 324 6.21 -13.82 -15.07
CA GLY A 324 6.92 -12.59 -15.40
C GLY A 324 6.38 -11.37 -14.64
N PRO A 325 7.12 -10.25 -14.67
CA PRO A 325 8.49 -10.15 -15.16
C PRO A 325 9.48 -10.80 -14.18
N VAL A 326 10.70 -11.10 -14.66
CA VAL A 326 11.79 -11.67 -13.84
C VAL A 326 13.06 -10.84 -14.07
N PRO A 327 13.72 -10.34 -13.00
CA PRO A 327 13.27 -10.34 -11.61
C PRO A 327 12.01 -9.46 -11.42
N ASP A 328 11.31 -9.64 -10.30
CA ASP A 328 10.14 -8.82 -9.96
C ASP A 328 10.49 -7.33 -9.91
N ILE A 329 11.64 -7.00 -9.30
CA ILE A 329 12.30 -5.70 -9.37
C ILE A 329 13.78 -5.90 -9.68
N GLN A 330 14.35 -5.06 -10.55
CA GLN A 330 15.78 -5.11 -10.89
C GLN A 330 16.62 -4.61 -9.70
N PRO A 331 17.85 -5.12 -9.51
CA PRO A 331 18.79 -4.55 -8.55
C PRO A 331 19.19 -3.11 -8.94
N LEU A 332 19.85 -2.41 -8.02
CA LEU A 332 20.66 -1.23 -8.34
C LEU A 332 21.92 -1.68 -9.10
N THR A 333 22.54 -0.79 -9.87
CA THR A 333 23.94 -0.98 -10.30
C THR A 333 24.89 -0.57 -9.18
N ASP A 334 26.15 -1.01 -9.23
CA ASP A 334 27.19 -0.65 -8.28
C ASP A 334 27.34 0.88 -8.14
N GLU A 335 27.17 1.64 -9.24
CA GLU A 335 27.18 3.10 -9.22
C GLU A 335 25.93 3.70 -8.55
N GLU A 336 24.74 3.14 -8.81
CA GLU A 336 23.50 3.62 -8.18
C GLU A 336 23.47 3.32 -6.67
N GLU A 337 23.99 2.17 -6.26
CA GLU A 337 24.18 1.82 -4.85
C GLU A 337 25.21 2.75 -4.19
N ALA A 338 26.34 3.01 -4.85
CA ALA A 338 27.34 3.97 -4.38
C ALA A 338 26.79 5.41 -4.31
N GLU A 339 25.92 5.86 -5.23
CA GLU A 339 25.24 7.15 -5.16
C GLU A 339 24.25 7.22 -3.98
N LEU A 340 23.44 6.16 -3.79
CA LEU A 340 22.46 6.06 -2.70
C LEU A 340 23.13 6.12 -1.32
N ILE A 341 24.29 5.46 -1.18
CA ILE A 341 25.13 5.45 0.03
C ILE A 341 25.91 6.77 0.19
N SER A 342 26.55 7.29 -0.87
CA SER A 342 27.37 8.52 -0.76
C SER A 342 26.54 9.79 -0.55
N GLY A 343 25.29 9.80 -1.04
CA GLY A 343 24.27 10.79 -0.67
C GLY A 343 23.92 10.74 0.83
N THR A 344 24.24 9.65 1.54
CA THR A 344 24.13 9.56 3.01
C THR A 344 25.34 10.22 3.65
N THR A 345 26.55 9.88 3.19
CA THR A 345 27.82 10.36 3.77
C THR A 345 28.02 11.87 3.63
N ARG A 346 27.57 12.50 2.53
CA ARG A 346 27.67 13.96 2.35
C ARG A 346 26.94 14.79 3.42
N LYS A 347 25.94 14.23 4.12
CA LYS A 347 25.23 14.94 5.20
C LYS A 347 25.95 14.87 6.56
N LEU A 348 26.81 13.87 6.81
CA LEU A 348 27.59 13.78 8.06
C LEU A 348 28.74 14.81 8.12
N ASN A 349 29.32 15.16 6.97
CA ASN A 349 30.37 16.20 6.88
C ASN A 349 29.82 17.63 6.75
N GLY A 350 28.50 17.81 6.75
CA GLY A 350 27.84 19.12 6.57
C GLY A 350 27.80 20.01 7.81
N LEU A 351 28.23 19.52 8.98
CA LEU A 351 28.30 20.28 10.24
C LEU A 351 29.52 21.22 10.30
N ALA A 352 29.66 22.09 9.30
CA ALA A 352 30.47 23.28 9.39
C ALA A 352 29.54 24.47 9.73
N LEU A 353 29.67 25.00 10.94
CA LEU A 353 28.96 26.21 11.38
C LEU A 353 29.50 27.43 10.62
N ASP A 354 28.83 27.85 9.55
CA ASP A 354 29.15 29.11 8.87
C ASP A 354 28.27 30.26 9.38
N ASN A 355 28.91 31.18 10.10
CA ASN A 355 28.27 32.33 10.74
C ASN A 355 28.36 33.55 9.81
N SER A 356 27.50 33.62 8.79
CA SER A 356 27.28 34.90 8.08
C SER A 356 25.86 35.03 7.52
N ALA A 357 25.15 36.06 7.99
CA ALA A 357 23.85 36.44 7.48
C ALA A 357 23.98 37.58 6.45
N ARG A 358 23.16 37.57 5.40
CA ARG A 358 22.52 38.79 4.84
C ARG A 358 21.39 38.45 3.87
N SER A 359 20.33 39.26 3.93
CA SER A 359 19.14 39.18 3.10
C SER A 359 19.29 39.96 1.78
N VAL A 360 18.58 39.52 0.74
CA VAL A 360 18.05 40.39 -0.34
C VAL A 360 16.66 39.89 -0.72
N VAL A 361 15.74 40.83 -0.98
CA VAL A 361 14.33 40.60 -1.35
C VAL A 361 14.16 40.71 -2.87
N GLY A 362 13.28 39.91 -3.47
CA GLY A 362 12.86 40.10 -4.86
C GLY A 362 11.70 39.20 -5.30
N SER A 363 10.50 39.78 -5.44
CA SER A 363 9.37 39.15 -6.15
C SER A 363 9.50 39.34 -7.66
N PRO A 364 8.86 38.49 -8.47
CA PRO A 364 7.82 39.06 -9.35
C PRO A 364 6.56 38.20 -9.55
N THR A 365 5.42 38.89 -9.39
CA THR A 365 4.14 38.79 -10.14
C THR A 365 3.68 37.48 -10.80
N SER A 366 2.46 37.10 -10.43
CA SER A 366 1.58 36.11 -11.05
C SER A 366 1.10 36.47 -12.46
N ASN A 367 0.81 35.44 -13.26
CA ASN A 367 -0.27 35.43 -14.26
C ASN A 367 -0.60 33.96 -14.63
N ASN A 368 -1.73 33.44 -14.14
CA ASN A 368 -2.20 32.08 -14.44
C ASN A 368 -3.54 32.15 -15.21
N PRO A 369 -3.58 31.85 -16.52
CA PRO A 369 -4.74 32.12 -17.37
C PRO A 369 -5.62 30.88 -17.64
N PHE A 370 -5.89 30.02 -16.66
CA PHE A 370 -6.84 28.92 -16.82
C PHE A 370 -7.77 28.74 -15.60
N SER A 371 -9.06 29.08 -15.79
CA SER A 371 -10.15 28.76 -14.87
C SER A 371 -11.35 28.21 -15.66
N ALA A 372 -11.51 26.90 -15.63
CA ALA A 372 -12.70 26.10 -15.98
C ALA A 372 -12.34 24.63 -15.73
N GLY A 373 -13.19 23.74 -15.23
CA GLY A 373 -14.56 23.88 -14.70
C GLY A 373 -14.92 22.56 -13.98
N ALA A 374 -15.86 22.58 -13.04
CA ALA A 374 -16.11 21.43 -12.16
C ALA A 374 -16.67 20.18 -12.87
N GLY A 375 -16.23 19.00 -12.45
CA GLY A 375 -16.75 17.69 -12.88
C GLY A 375 -16.37 16.59 -11.87
N GLY A 376 -17.35 15.85 -11.36
CA GLY A 376 -17.20 15.02 -10.15
C GLY A 376 -16.32 13.75 -10.30
N GLY A 377 -15.52 13.46 -9.28
CA GLY A 377 -14.67 12.26 -9.18
C GLY A 377 -15.29 11.09 -8.38
N MET A 378 -14.70 9.89 -8.48
CA MET A 378 -15.20 8.65 -7.83
C MET A 378 -14.06 7.73 -7.28
N GLY A 379 -14.11 7.33 -5.98
CA GLY A 379 -13.05 6.61 -5.18
C GLY A 379 -13.31 5.53 -4.02
N ALA A 380 -13.68 4.21 -4.18
CA ALA A 380 -12.97 2.93 -3.80
C ALA A 380 -13.38 1.55 -4.48
N LEU A 381 -12.44 0.63 -4.87
CA LEU A 381 -12.55 -0.88 -4.79
C LEU A 381 -11.52 -1.45 -3.80
N PHE A 382 -10.38 -0.77 -3.67
CA PHE A 382 -9.40 -1.02 -2.61
C PHE A 382 -9.34 0.11 -1.55
N GLY A 383 -10.37 0.97 -1.45
CA GLY A 383 -10.61 1.89 -0.30
C GLY A 383 -9.64 3.04 -0.08
N ALA A 384 -9.92 4.27 -0.59
CA ALA A 384 -9.35 5.56 -0.11
C ALA A 384 -9.64 6.82 -0.97
N ASP A 385 -9.46 7.99 -0.33
CA ASP A 385 -9.44 9.44 -0.71
C ASP A 385 -10.84 10.14 -0.79
N ILE A 386 -11.09 11.44 -0.49
CA ILE A 386 -10.28 12.65 -0.13
C ILE A 386 -10.99 13.52 0.99
N ASP A 387 -10.49 14.72 1.30
CA ASP A 387 -10.64 15.50 2.57
C ASP A 387 -11.37 16.87 2.45
N SER A 388 -12.27 17.24 3.40
CA SER A 388 -12.84 18.60 3.67
C SER A 388 -13.93 18.59 4.79
N PRO A 389 -14.21 19.70 5.51
CA PRO A 389 -14.63 19.68 6.92
C PRO A 389 -16.14 19.51 7.24
N ALA A 390 -16.40 19.24 8.53
CA ALA A 390 -17.64 18.72 9.12
C ALA A 390 -18.69 19.79 9.54
N ASP A 391 -19.85 19.31 10.01
CA ASP A 391 -20.56 19.95 11.14
C ASP A 391 -21.39 18.94 11.96
N GLU A 392 -21.59 19.22 13.25
CA GLU A 392 -22.11 18.29 14.26
C GLU A 392 -23.64 18.33 14.46
N THR A 393 -24.23 17.26 15.02
CA THR A 393 -25.24 17.34 16.11
C THR A 393 -25.50 15.95 16.70
N GLY A 394 -25.60 15.84 18.03
CA GLY A 394 -25.56 14.54 18.76
C GLY A 394 -26.84 14.16 19.53
N SER A 395 -26.64 13.58 20.73
CA SER A 395 -27.63 12.96 21.65
C SER A 395 -27.80 11.43 21.49
N VAL A 396 -27.94 10.54 22.50
CA VAL A 396 -27.40 10.35 23.89
C VAL A 396 -28.25 9.23 24.58
N THR A 397 -27.65 8.42 25.48
CA THR A 397 -28.29 7.38 26.36
C THR A 397 -29.01 6.17 25.68
N THR A 398 -29.21 4.94 26.20
CA THR A 398 -28.74 4.04 27.30
C THR A 398 -29.29 2.61 26.99
N GLY A 399 -28.92 1.46 27.58
CA GLY A 399 -27.95 1.08 28.64
C GLY A 399 -28.31 -0.31 29.26
N LEU A 400 -27.36 -0.98 29.94
CA LEU A 400 -27.46 -2.34 30.58
C LEU A 400 -27.65 -3.54 29.61
N GLY A 401 -27.17 -4.77 29.87
CA GLY A 401 -26.30 -5.31 30.94
C GLY A 401 -26.29 -6.86 30.99
N SER A 402 -25.35 -7.48 31.74
CA SER A 402 -25.24 -8.94 32.09
C SER A 402 -24.77 -9.89 30.95
N THR A 403 -23.58 -10.55 31.00
CA THR A 403 -23.13 -11.77 31.76
C THR A 403 -23.88 -13.07 31.37
N THR A 404 -23.30 -14.25 31.17
CA THR A 404 -21.94 -14.82 31.43
C THR A 404 -21.84 -16.22 30.76
N GLY A 405 -20.62 -16.77 30.60
CA GLY A 405 -20.42 -18.24 30.69
C GLY A 405 -19.72 -18.96 29.52
N SER A 406 -18.39 -18.99 29.54
CA SER A 406 -17.61 -20.04 28.85
C SER A 406 -17.66 -21.35 29.66
N PRO A 407 -17.36 -22.50 29.05
CA PRO A 407 -16.07 -23.11 29.40
C PRO A 407 -15.29 -23.75 28.23
N SER A 408 -13.98 -23.83 28.44
CA SER A 408 -12.97 -24.40 27.54
C SER A 408 -12.92 -25.93 27.55
N THR A 409 -12.41 -26.51 26.46
CA THR A 409 -11.62 -27.76 26.52
C THR A 409 -10.35 -27.63 25.67
N LYS A 410 -9.20 -27.97 26.27
CA LYS A 410 -7.88 -28.02 25.61
C LYS A 410 -7.77 -29.28 24.77
N GLY A 411 -7.19 -29.16 23.56
CA GLY A 411 -6.75 -30.28 22.73
C GLY A 411 -5.37 -29.99 22.15
N ARG A 412 -4.40 -30.90 22.38
CA ARG A 412 -3.06 -30.89 21.76
C ARG A 412 -3.17 -30.89 20.24
N ILE A 413 -2.32 -30.11 19.56
CA ILE A 413 -1.98 -30.29 18.14
C ILE A 413 -0.46 -30.12 18.00
N ASP A 414 0.14 -30.98 17.19
CA ASP A 414 1.59 -31.14 17.03
C ASP A 414 2.27 -30.00 16.24
N GLU A 415 3.59 -29.88 16.41
CA GLU A 415 4.46 -28.91 15.74
C GLU A 415 4.75 -29.34 14.28
N ASP A 416 4.15 -28.65 13.30
CA ASP A 416 4.65 -28.55 11.92
C ASP A 416 4.36 -27.13 11.39
N ASP A 417 5.31 -26.24 11.62
CA ASP A 417 5.13 -24.77 11.53
C ASP A 417 4.99 -24.24 10.09
N GLY A 418 5.06 -25.15 9.10
CA GLY A 418 5.10 -24.86 7.66
C GLY A 418 3.82 -24.29 7.03
N GLU A 419 2.78 -24.01 7.82
CA GLU A 419 1.55 -23.32 7.35
C GLU A 419 1.55 -21.80 7.56
N THR A 420 2.28 -21.29 8.56
CA THR A 420 2.18 -19.89 8.98
C THR A 420 2.84 -18.92 8.00
N GLY A 421 3.86 -19.41 7.28
CA GLY A 421 4.70 -18.62 6.39
C GLY A 421 5.78 -17.81 7.09
N PHE A 422 5.82 -17.79 8.41
CA PHE A 422 6.90 -17.14 9.16
C PHE A 422 8.10 -18.09 9.29
N ASP A 423 9.29 -17.54 9.54
CA ASP A 423 10.47 -18.28 9.98
C ASP A 423 10.75 -18.12 11.47
N GLU A 424 11.83 -18.73 11.94
CA GLU A 424 12.29 -18.70 13.33
C GLU A 424 12.66 -17.30 13.85
N ASN A 425 12.86 -16.32 12.95
CA ASN A 425 13.12 -14.93 13.28
C ASN A 425 11.85 -14.05 13.24
N GLY A 426 10.69 -14.64 12.91
CA GLY A 426 9.45 -13.91 12.67
C GLY A 426 9.41 -13.17 11.33
N GLU A 427 10.30 -13.47 10.38
CA GLU A 427 10.25 -12.92 9.03
C GLU A 427 9.26 -13.72 8.17
N PHE A 428 8.49 -13.02 7.34
CA PHE A 428 7.40 -13.60 6.57
C PHE A 428 7.82 -13.99 5.14
N HIS A 429 7.82 -15.30 4.87
CA HIS A 429 8.25 -15.93 3.61
C HIS A 429 7.07 -16.56 2.85
N PRO A 430 6.32 -15.79 2.01
CA PRO A 430 5.14 -16.31 1.30
C PRO A 430 5.43 -17.50 0.37
N ARG A 431 6.69 -17.68 -0.06
CA ARG A 431 7.13 -18.87 -0.83
C ARG A 431 6.95 -20.20 -0.07
N ARG A 432 6.93 -20.20 1.26
CA ARG A 432 6.71 -21.41 2.08
C ARG A 432 5.25 -21.91 2.00
N MET A 433 4.29 -21.01 1.72
CA MET A 433 2.85 -21.30 1.86
C MET A 433 2.11 -21.60 0.55
N ILE A 434 2.67 -21.29 -0.62
CA ILE A 434 2.01 -21.63 -1.89
C ILE A 434 2.19 -23.14 -2.18
N LYS A 435 1.55 -23.98 -1.35
CA LYS A 435 1.41 -25.44 -1.50
C LYS A 435 0.45 -25.81 -2.64
N ARG A 436 0.64 -25.21 -3.81
CA ARG A 436 0.40 -25.87 -5.11
C ARG A 436 1.74 -26.05 -5.81
N ARG A 437 2.55 -26.96 -5.27
CA ARG A 437 3.60 -27.63 -6.04
C ARG A 437 2.94 -28.32 -7.22
N THR A 438 2.96 -27.70 -8.39
CA THR A 438 3.07 -28.50 -9.61
C THR A 438 4.38 -29.27 -9.47
N THR A 439 4.32 -30.59 -9.56
CA THR A 439 5.47 -31.52 -9.40
C THR A 439 6.61 -31.26 -10.39
N TYR A 440 6.40 -30.33 -11.33
CA TYR A 440 7.33 -29.86 -12.33
C TYR A 440 8.36 -28.84 -11.84
N SER A 441 8.23 -28.18 -10.67
CA SER A 441 9.22 -27.15 -10.26
C SER A 441 10.65 -27.69 -10.19
N ASP A 442 10.82 -28.86 -9.58
CA ASP A 442 12.13 -29.45 -9.31
C ASP A 442 12.67 -30.17 -10.55
N ALA A 443 11.78 -30.68 -11.40
CA ALA A 443 12.11 -31.21 -12.73
C ALA A 443 12.59 -30.09 -13.66
N ASN A 444 11.88 -28.96 -13.69
CA ASN A 444 12.22 -27.80 -14.51
C ASN A 444 13.51 -27.13 -14.00
N ALA A 445 13.75 -27.06 -12.68
CA ALA A 445 15.00 -26.58 -12.12
C ALA A 445 16.20 -27.49 -12.49
N LYS A 446 16.00 -28.82 -12.54
CA LYS A 446 17.01 -29.77 -13.05
C LYS A 446 17.24 -29.57 -14.55
N TRP A 447 16.19 -29.44 -15.35
CA TRP A 447 16.27 -29.23 -16.80
C TRP A 447 16.98 -27.91 -17.14
N TYR A 448 16.63 -26.81 -16.47
CA TYR A 448 17.27 -25.51 -16.65
C TYR A 448 18.77 -25.52 -16.28
N LYS A 449 19.13 -26.22 -15.18
CA LYS A 449 20.55 -26.44 -14.83
C LYS A 449 21.28 -27.32 -15.87
N ALA A 450 20.62 -28.32 -16.44
CA ALA A 450 21.17 -29.16 -17.50
C ALA A 450 21.40 -28.38 -18.80
N ALA A 451 20.40 -27.62 -19.26
CA ALA A 451 20.48 -26.76 -20.44
C ALA A 451 21.59 -25.70 -20.31
N LYS A 452 21.67 -25.02 -19.15
CA LYS A 452 22.73 -24.02 -18.90
C LYS A 452 24.13 -24.64 -18.82
N LYS A 453 24.25 -25.92 -18.41
CA LYS A 453 25.50 -26.68 -18.42
C LYS A 453 25.88 -27.18 -19.81
N ALA A 454 24.91 -27.53 -20.66
CA ALA A 454 25.12 -27.88 -22.07
C ALA A 454 25.60 -26.67 -22.87
N ALA A 455 24.90 -25.53 -22.79
CA ALA A 455 25.29 -24.29 -23.46
C ALA A 455 26.73 -23.83 -23.09
N LYS A 456 27.11 -23.96 -21.81
CA LYS A 456 28.48 -23.65 -21.36
C LYS A 456 29.55 -24.65 -21.88
N LYS A 457 29.16 -25.87 -22.27
CA LYS A 457 30.07 -26.91 -22.78
C LYS A 457 30.26 -26.84 -24.30
N GLU A 458 29.26 -26.36 -25.03
CA GLU A 458 29.26 -26.32 -26.51
C GLU A 458 29.74 -24.99 -27.09
N GLY A 459 30.00 -23.97 -26.24
CA GLY A 459 30.59 -22.70 -26.67
C GLY A 459 29.68 -21.80 -27.51
N ALA A 460 28.40 -22.15 -27.63
CA ALA A 460 27.43 -21.40 -28.41
C ALA A 460 27.08 -20.04 -27.75
N PRO A 461 26.83 -18.98 -28.53
CA PRO A 461 26.32 -17.71 -28.01
C PRO A 461 24.91 -17.89 -27.41
N PRO A 462 24.46 -17.00 -26.50
CA PRO A 462 23.24 -17.18 -25.73
C PRO A 462 21.99 -17.04 -26.61
N ILE A 463 21.49 -18.18 -27.11
CA ILE A 463 20.17 -18.26 -27.75
C ILE A 463 19.09 -18.08 -26.69
N HIS A 464 18.23 -17.08 -26.90
CA HIS A 464 17.02 -16.84 -26.13
C HIS A 464 15.98 -17.92 -26.47
N LEU A 465 16.04 -19.07 -25.81
CA LEU A 465 15.03 -20.11 -25.91
C LEU A 465 13.83 -19.73 -25.03
N ALA A 466 12.86 -19.07 -25.65
CA ALA A 466 11.50 -18.99 -25.14
C ALA A 466 10.75 -20.28 -25.47
N LEU A 467 10.35 -21.02 -24.42
CA LEU A 467 9.26 -22.00 -24.39
C LEU A 467 8.84 -22.20 -22.91
#